data_AF-A0A4Y7PX05-F1
#
_entry.id   AF-A0A4Y7PX05-F1
#
_cell.length_a   1.000
_cell.length_b   1.000
_cell.length_c   1.000
_cell.angle_alpha   90.00
_cell.angle_beta   90.00
_cell.angle_gamma   90.00
#
_symmetry.space_group_name_H-M   'P 1'
#
loop_
_entity.id
_entity.type
_entity.pdbx_description
1 polymer ?
#
loop_
_entity_poly.entity_id
_entity_poly.type
_entity_poly.pdbx_seq_one_letter_code
_entity_poly.pdbx_strand_id
1 'polypeptide(L)'
;MRITFPLGDFAPAHKRPLDFRRLLIYPQEPNDDNEDGEDDRGVLLVTLVTSAVRGGKPNYSLAEVSRAIARSGCASDIDALHVVPLLVKCPDEAATEILALLGECGNAKEVVIAVQEAMEHLREELSAVEFDSDNDEAELESSTRSTSYKQLGKLLDLYSSAIPRLKLRQKTAAETLRPLLSDIQGIIELAGPLFNNTDGRVILEKVARLVERCAKWANDQPPKEGVKVEEIGSSSGAKSLLLTTLGSLANCIGADIAQREFESSNPRLFPQARSSVRSDAHVGDAIMSVVKDAFSVLHLSNDELLMDRSIGSLVLLGHTNTNAPIPIPPNTLLSYLLPVIISSIQNKLALDESLYILLTSAASLKTSKAHLDADLATPLCSVLAPLASMHPEPSTRLLTFHILGSILSVAPPVQRMELFHDLLTEEGCPFPQMHVAAVGLLKDAVLEALAEDRSPDGGSSKKTGNPFASPNLLRTFGPVVFRPSPPDLFASPPDLKAFLDTQEPRRLVECLSFYFILLSRDTRNLTGISDADCIKSVEKSLIGPLRATLQYWMSSGQDAHDMSLAALELAIERVDSKLASM
;
A
#
# COMPACT_ATOMS: atom_id res chain seq x y z
N MET A 1 43.06 22.94 60.70
CA MET A 1 44.21 22.31 60.02
C MET A 1 43.67 21.66 58.75
N ARG A 2 43.70 22.38 57.62
CA ARG A 2 43.20 21.91 56.31
C ARG A 2 44.36 21.26 55.58
N ILE A 3 44.22 19.99 55.20
CA ILE A 3 45.15 19.29 54.32
C ILE A 3 44.59 19.39 52.91
N THR A 4 45.22 20.24 52.09
CA THR A 4 45.00 20.36 50.65
C THR A 4 45.85 19.32 49.93
N PHE A 5 45.23 18.43 49.16
CA PHE A 5 45.91 17.63 48.15
C PHE A 5 45.97 18.44 46.83
N PRO A 6 47.09 18.42 46.10
CA PRO A 6 47.16 19.07 44.80
C PRO A 6 46.42 18.22 43.76
N LEU A 7 45.37 18.78 43.18
CA LEU A 7 44.84 18.34 41.89
C LEU A 7 45.94 18.61 40.86
N GLY A 8 46.59 17.55 40.40
CA GLY A 8 47.43 17.61 39.21
C GLY A 8 46.52 17.78 38.00
N ASP A 9 46.62 18.93 37.35
CA ASP A 9 46.07 19.18 36.02
C ASP A 9 46.72 18.22 35.01
N PHE A 10 46.05 17.12 34.71
CA PHE A 10 46.31 16.38 33.48
C PHE A 10 45.72 17.17 32.31
N ALA A 11 46.53 18.05 31.72
CA ALA A 11 46.24 18.58 30.40
C ALA A 11 46.06 17.40 29.41
N PRO A 12 44.99 17.36 28.59
CA PRO A 12 44.87 16.33 27.58
C PRO A 12 46.04 16.49 26.60
N ALA A 13 46.84 15.43 26.46
CA ALA A 13 47.92 15.39 25.48
C ALA A 13 47.36 15.81 24.12
N HIS A 14 47.94 16.86 23.52
CA HIS A 14 47.61 17.27 22.15
C HIS A 14 47.84 16.08 21.21
N LYS A 15 46.77 15.34 20.88
CA LYS A 15 46.80 14.32 19.84
C LYS A 15 47.16 15.03 18.54
N ARG A 16 48.32 14.68 17.97
CA ARG A 16 48.73 15.19 16.66
C ARG A 16 47.71 14.69 15.61
N PRO A 17 47.34 15.51 14.62
CA PRO A 17 46.44 15.07 13.55
C PRO A 17 47.06 13.88 12.83
N LEU A 18 46.24 12.85 12.58
CA LEU A 18 46.62 11.67 11.80
C LEU A 18 46.99 12.12 10.38
N ASP A 19 48.27 12.01 10.03
CA ASP A 19 48.78 12.32 8.69
C ASP A 19 49.41 11.04 8.13
N PHE A 20 48.66 10.36 7.27
CA PHE A 20 49.14 9.13 6.62
C PHE A 20 50.42 9.37 5.83
N ARG A 21 50.67 10.58 5.32
CA ARG A 21 51.93 10.87 4.65
C ARG A 21 53.11 10.67 5.61
N ARG A 22 52.98 10.99 6.90
CA ARG A 22 54.05 10.78 7.87
C ARG A 22 54.16 9.34 8.40
N LEU A 23 53.04 8.62 8.48
CA LEU A 23 53.05 7.20 8.84
C LEU A 23 53.61 6.32 7.72
N LEU A 24 53.46 6.77 6.47
CA LEU A 24 53.94 6.08 5.27
C LEU A 24 55.35 6.54 4.82
N ILE A 25 55.88 7.63 5.37
CA ILE A 25 57.29 8.05 5.23
C ILE A 25 58.06 7.55 6.45
N TYR A 26 58.19 6.23 6.59
CA TYR A 26 59.38 5.66 7.22
C TYR A 26 60.28 5.22 6.07
N PRO A 27 61.57 5.61 6.03
CA PRO A 27 62.44 5.21 4.93
C PRO A 27 62.70 3.71 5.05
N GLN A 28 62.10 2.91 4.16
CA GLN A 28 62.70 1.65 3.78
C GLN A 28 64.01 2.01 3.06
N GLU A 29 65.14 1.56 3.59
CA GLU A 29 66.40 1.58 2.84
C GLU A 29 66.19 0.86 1.51
N PRO A 30 66.80 1.34 0.41
CA PRO A 30 66.53 0.83 -0.92
C PRO A 30 67.13 -0.58 -1.07
N ASN A 31 66.33 -1.60 -0.78
CA ASN A 31 66.54 -2.94 -1.32
C ASN A 31 65.70 -3.07 -2.58
N ASP A 32 66.38 -3.36 -3.68
CA ASP A 32 65.92 -3.19 -5.07
C ASP A 32 64.93 -4.29 -5.55
N ASP A 33 64.19 -4.94 -4.64
CA ASP A 33 63.29 -6.07 -4.96
C ASP A 33 61.90 -6.01 -4.26
N ASN A 34 61.50 -4.88 -3.67
CA ASN A 34 60.25 -4.81 -2.87
C ASN A 34 58.98 -4.57 -3.70
N GLU A 35 58.33 -5.65 -4.18
CA GLU A 35 56.87 -5.68 -4.36
C GLU A 35 56.11 -5.71 -3.01
N ASP A 36 56.80 -5.91 -1.88
CA ASP A 36 56.23 -6.10 -0.53
C ASP A 36 55.71 -4.82 0.16
N GLY A 37 55.90 -3.62 -0.41
CA GLY A 37 55.58 -2.35 0.24
C GLY A 37 54.09 -1.95 0.22
N GLU A 38 53.29 -2.54 -0.67
CA GLU A 38 51.85 -2.27 -0.78
C GLU A 38 51.04 -3.06 0.27
N ASP A 39 51.46 -4.29 0.56
CA ASP A 39 50.80 -5.17 1.55
C ASP A 39 50.87 -4.59 2.98
N ASP A 40 52.00 -3.96 3.35
CA ASP A 40 52.17 -3.33 4.67
C ASP A 40 51.20 -2.16 4.92
N ARG A 41 50.80 -1.44 3.86
CA ARG A 41 49.88 -0.29 3.96
C ARG A 41 48.46 -0.74 4.20
N GLY A 42 48.00 -1.75 3.46
CA GLY A 42 46.67 -2.32 3.63
C GLY A 42 46.48 -2.88 5.04
N VAL A 43 47.46 -3.63 5.55
CA VAL A 43 47.43 -4.21 6.90
C VAL A 43 47.35 -3.11 7.98
N LEU A 44 48.08 -2.01 7.82
CA LEU A 44 48.03 -0.88 8.75
C LEU A 44 46.64 -0.22 8.76
N LEU A 45 46.06 0.03 7.57
CA LEU A 45 44.74 0.64 7.45
C LEU A 45 43.64 -0.24 8.05
N VAL A 46 43.68 -1.54 7.76
CA VAL A 46 42.78 -2.53 8.36
C VAL A 46 42.89 -2.52 9.88
N THR A 47 44.12 -2.52 10.41
CA THR A 47 44.36 -2.49 11.86
C THR A 47 43.81 -1.22 12.52
N LEU A 48 43.98 -0.06 11.87
CA LEU A 48 43.46 1.22 12.36
C LEU A 48 41.93 1.26 12.37
N VAL A 49 41.30 0.79 11.30
CA VAL A 49 39.84 0.70 11.21
C VAL A 49 39.31 -0.28 12.26
N THR A 50 39.90 -1.47 12.36
CA THR A 50 39.51 -2.48 13.35
C THR A 50 39.68 -1.99 14.78
N SER A 51 40.79 -1.28 15.07
CA SER A 51 41.01 -0.66 16.38
C SER A 51 40.00 0.44 16.69
N ALA A 52 39.66 1.28 15.70
CA ALA A 52 38.68 2.36 15.86
C ALA A 52 37.26 1.84 16.11
N VAL A 53 36.87 0.71 15.49
CA VAL A 53 35.53 0.13 15.64
C VAL A 53 35.41 -0.72 16.91
N ARG A 54 36.41 -1.56 17.22
CA ARG A 54 36.35 -2.53 18.34
C ARG A 54 36.98 -2.02 19.65
N GLY A 55 37.81 -0.99 19.59
CA GLY A 55 38.59 -0.52 20.74
C GLY A 55 37.75 0.31 21.71
N GLY A 56 37.79 -0.02 23.01
CA GLY A 56 37.15 0.81 24.04
C GLY A 56 37.80 2.20 24.24
N LYS A 57 39.06 2.37 23.79
CA LYS A 57 39.81 3.64 23.76
C LYS A 57 40.76 3.67 22.55
N PRO A 58 40.26 3.88 21.32
CA PRO A 58 41.12 3.85 20.16
C PRO A 58 42.06 5.07 20.14
N ASN A 59 43.25 4.89 19.57
CA ASN A 59 44.21 5.98 19.43
C ASN A 59 43.64 7.11 18.55
N TYR A 60 42.83 6.75 17.55
CA TYR A 60 42.15 7.64 16.62
C TYR A 60 40.67 7.27 16.53
N SER A 61 39.80 8.26 16.39
CA SER A 61 38.37 8.00 16.15
C SER A 61 38.13 7.55 14.71
N LEU A 62 37.00 6.88 14.46
CA LEU A 62 36.66 6.44 13.11
C LEU A 62 36.54 7.62 12.12
N ALA A 63 36.03 8.77 12.58
CA ALA A 63 35.98 10.01 11.80
C ALA A 63 37.37 10.61 11.51
N GLU A 64 38.37 10.41 12.38
CA GLU A 64 39.76 10.78 12.10
C GLU A 64 40.38 9.87 11.04
N VAL A 65 40.12 8.56 11.15
CA VAL A 65 40.57 7.57 10.18
C VAL A 65 39.93 7.82 8.81
N SER A 66 38.61 8.01 8.74
CA SER A 66 37.86 8.34 7.51
C SER A 66 38.46 9.56 6.77
N ARG A 67 38.60 10.69 7.47
CA ARG A 67 39.17 11.91 6.88
C ARG A 67 40.60 11.73 6.40
N ALA A 68 41.38 10.93 7.10
CA ALA A 68 42.75 10.66 6.72
C ALA A 68 42.80 9.79 5.44
N ILE A 69 41.96 8.75 5.33
CA ILE A 69 41.83 7.91 4.13
C ILE A 69 41.43 8.77 2.93
N ALA A 70 40.41 9.61 3.09
CA ALA A 70 39.93 10.50 2.03
C ALA A 70 41.01 11.47 1.53
N ARG A 71 41.85 12.00 2.43
CA ARG A 71 42.93 12.94 2.08
C ARG A 71 44.14 12.26 1.45
N SER A 72 44.43 11.03 1.84
CA SER A 72 45.58 10.29 1.30
C SER A 72 45.26 9.59 -0.01
N GLY A 73 43.99 9.34 -0.31
CA GLY A 73 43.56 8.61 -1.51
C GLY A 73 43.85 7.11 -1.41
N CYS A 74 44.11 6.58 -0.22
CA CYS A 74 44.50 5.18 0.01
C CYS A 74 43.31 4.23 0.15
N ALA A 75 42.12 4.60 -0.35
CA ALA A 75 40.94 3.76 -0.26
C ALA A 75 41.04 2.48 -1.11
N SER A 76 41.86 2.50 -2.17
CA SER A 76 42.20 1.32 -2.99
C SER A 76 42.98 0.25 -2.23
N ASP A 77 43.71 0.66 -1.19
CA ASP A 77 44.69 -0.17 -0.49
C ASP A 77 44.04 -0.90 0.70
N ILE A 78 42.78 -0.61 0.99
CA ILE A 78 42.03 -1.22 2.10
C ILE A 78 41.46 -2.56 1.66
N ASP A 79 41.77 -3.61 2.41
CA ASP A 79 41.16 -4.93 2.25
C ASP A 79 39.66 -4.87 2.57
N ALA A 80 38.84 -4.85 1.52
CA ALA A 80 37.38 -4.78 1.63
C ALA A 80 36.79 -6.03 2.29
N LEU A 81 37.39 -7.21 2.13
CA LEU A 81 36.90 -8.47 2.69
C LEU A 81 36.92 -8.43 4.21
N HIS A 82 37.95 -7.82 4.80
CA HIS A 82 38.03 -7.69 6.26
C HIS A 82 37.18 -6.53 6.80
N VAL A 83 37.17 -5.39 6.08
CA VAL A 83 36.65 -4.13 6.62
C VAL A 83 35.14 -4.00 6.45
N VAL A 84 34.56 -4.48 5.35
CA VAL A 84 33.12 -4.34 5.08
C VAL A 84 32.25 -5.04 6.14
N PRO A 85 32.46 -6.33 6.50
CA PRO A 85 31.64 -7.00 7.51
C PRO A 85 31.67 -6.28 8.87
N LEU A 86 32.78 -5.63 9.19
CA LEU A 86 32.95 -4.87 10.42
C LEU A 86 32.20 -3.53 10.40
N LEU A 87 32.34 -2.75 9.32
CA LEU A 87 31.78 -1.39 9.22
C LEU A 87 30.28 -1.39 8.95
N VAL A 88 29.76 -2.42 8.30
CA VAL A 88 28.32 -2.55 8.04
C VAL A 88 27.54 -2.56 9.35
N LYS A 89 28.02 -3.31 10.34
CA LYS A 89 27.44 -3.42 11.69
C LYS A 89 27.68 -2.19 12.58
N CYS A 90 28.60 -1.30 12.21
CA CYS A 90 28.95 -0.13 13.01
C CYS A 90 27.92 1.01 12.84
N PRO A 91 27.31 1.57 13.90
CA PRO A 91 26.31 2.63 13.75
C PRO A 91 26.89 4.02 13.44
N ASP A 92 28.20 4.19 13.49
CA ASP A 92 28.89 5.47 13.28
C ASP A 92 28.77 5.94 11.83
N GLU A 93 28.49 7.23 11.62
CA GLU A 93 28.39 7.86 10.29
C GLU A 93 29.73 7.80 9.53
N ALA A 94 30.86 7.87 10.25
CA ALA A 94 32.18 7.70 9.66
C ALA A 94 32.39 6.29 9.06
N ALA A 95 31.67 5.27 9.54
CA ALA A 95 31.68 3.95 8.92
C ALA A 95 31.06 4.02 7.52
N THR A 96 29.96 4.75 7.37
CA THR A 96 29.29 4.95 6.07
C THR A 96 30.20 5.72 5.09
N GLU A 97 30.93 6.72 5.56
CA GLU A 97 31.91 7.44 4.73
C GLU A 97 33.03 6.52 4.21
N ILE A 98 33.61 5.70 5.08
CA ILE A 98 34.66 4.74 4.67
C ILE A 98 34.10 3.70 3.70
N LEU A 99 32.89 3.19 3.95
CA LEU A 99 32.21 2.29 3.02
C LEU A 99 31.95 2.96 1.66
N ALA A 100 31.55 4.23 1.63
CA ALA A 100 31.40 4.96 0.37
C ALA A 100 32.72 5.06 -0.40
N LEU A 101 33.82 5.41 0.29
CA LEU A 101 35.17 5.45 -0.32
C LEU A 101 35.61 4.08 -0.85
N LEU A 102 35.34 3.00 -0.13
CA LEU A 102 35.59 1.63 -0.59
C LEU A 102 34.75 1.29 -1.84
N GLY A 103 33.47 1.66 -1.83
CA GLY A 103 32.56 1.45 -2.94
C GLY A 103 32.97 2.19 -4.21
N GLU A 104 33.57 3.38 -4.10
CA GLU A 104 34.00 4.22 -5.23
C GLU A 104 35.41 3.88 -5.71
N CYS A 105 36.36 3.71 -4.78
CA CYS A 105 37.79 3.62 -5.09
C CYS A 105 38.40 2.23 -4.87
N GLY A 106 37.80 1.40 -4.02
CA GLY A 106 38.29 0.06 -3.68
C GLY A 106 38.24 -0.92 -4.84
N ASN A 107 38.90 -2.07 -4.71
CA ASN A 107 38.82 -3.16 -5.68
C ASN A 107 37.38 -3.66 -5.82
N ALA A 108 36.73 -3.38 -6.96
CA ALA A 108 35.31 -3.67 -7.17
C ALA A 108 34.95 -5.15 -6.97
N LYS A 109 35.87 -6.07 -7.29
CA LYS A 109 35.64 -7.52 -7.12
C LYS A 109 35.60 -7.91 -5.65
N GLU A 110 36.57 -7.43 -4.87
CA GLU A 110 36.66 -7.71 -3.43
C GLU A 110 35.48 -7.07 -2.68
N VAL A 111 35.12 -5.83 -3.03
CA VAL A 111 33.94 -5.17 -2.45
C VAL A 111 32.67 -5.98 -2.71
N VAL A 112 32.44 -6.44 -3.94
CA VAL A 112 31.25 -7.25 -4.26
C VAL A 112 31.23 -8.56 -3.48
N ILE A 113 32.36 -9.26 -3.36
CA ILE A 113 32.45 -10.51 -2.59
C ILE A 113 32.19 -10.24 -1.10
N ALA A 114 32.78 -9.19 -0.53
CA ALA A 114 32.58 -8.81 0.87
C ALA A 114 31.11 -8.46 1.16
N VAL A 115 30.44 -7.79 0.21
CA VAL A 115 29.01 -7.49 0.31
C VAL A 115 28.17 -8.76 0.23
N GLN A 116 28.50 -9.73 -0.63
CA GLN A 116 27.79 -11.02 -0.68
C GLN A 116 27.87 -11.75 0.66
N GLU A 117 29.07 -11.88 1.24
CA GLU A 117 29.26 -12.51 2.55
C GLU A 117 28.49 -11.77 3.65
N ALA A 118 28.54 -10.44 3.66
CA ALA A 118 27.78 -9.65 4.63
C ALA A 118 26.25 -9.74 4.44
N MET A 119 25.77 -9.88 3.20
CA MET A 119 24.36 -10.13 2.88
C MET A 119 23.91 -11.52 3.34
N GLU A 120 24.74 -12.54 3.15
CA GLU A 120 24.47 -13.91 3.64
C GLU A 120 24.35 -13.92 5.18
N HIS A 121 25.28 -13.28 5.88
CA HIS A 121 25.19 -13.13 7.34
C HIS A 121 23.95 -12.35 7.79
N LEU A 122 23.61 -11.26 7.11
CA LEU A 122 22.39 -10.50 7.41
C LEU A 122 21.14 -11.35 7.20
N ARG A 123 21.12 -12.19 6.16
CA ARG A 123 20.02 -13.12 5.89
C ARG A 123 19.89 -14.16 6.99
N GLU A 124 20.99 -14.77 7.42
CA GLU A 124 21.02 -15.72 8.54
C GLU A 124 20.51 -15.08 9.84
N GLU A 125 20.95 -13.85 10.14
CA GLU A 125 20.48 -13.08 11.30
C GLU A 125 18.97 -12.81 11.24
N LEU A 126 18.44 -12.43 10.07
CA LEU A 126 17.01 -12.18 9.89
C LEU A 126 16.19 -13.48 9.99
N SER A 127 16.66 -14.57 9.39
CA SER A 127 15.96 -15.86 9.47
C SER A 127 15.95 -16.43 10.88
N ALA A 128 16.97 -16.15 11.71
CA ALA A 128 16.98 -16.60 13.11
C ALA A 128 15.86 -15.96 13.95
N VAL A 129 15.47 -14.71 13.64
CA VAL A 129 14.43 -13.98 14.37
C VAL A 129 13.04 -14.57 14.12
N GLU A 130 12.77 -15.18 12.96
CA GLU A 130 11.46 -15.75 12.65
C GLU A 130 11.11 -17.02 13.46
N PHE A 131 12.10 -17.71 14.04
CA PHE A 131 11.90 -19.00 14.72
C PHE A 131 11.81 -18.94 16.25
N ASP A 132 12.13 -17.82 16.89
CA ASP A 132 12.26 -17.71 18.35
C ASP A 132 11.07 -16.99 19.04
N SER A 133 10.00 -16.66 18.29
CA SER A 133 8.97 -15.67 18.68
C SER A 133 7.98 -16.03 19.80
N ASP A 134 8.35 -16.92 20.72
CA ASP A 134 7.50 -17.37 21.83
C ASP A 134 7.86 -16.73 23.19
N ASN A 135 8.80 -15.77 23.28
CA ASN A 135 9.20 -15.23 24.60
C ASN A 135 9.59 -13.73 24.62
N ASP A 136 8.79 -12.90 25.31
CA ASP A 136 9.13 -11.56 25.86
C ASP A 136 9.93 -10.58 24.96
N GLU A 137 9.43 -10.30 23.74
CA GLU A 137 10.26 -9.84 22.61
C GLU A 137 10.14 -8.37 22.13
N ALA A 138 9.29 -7.52 22.73
CA ALA A 138 8.98 -6.22 22.11
C ALA A 138 10.16 -5.21 22.04
N GLU A 139 11.09 -5.23 23.01
CA GLU A 139 12.25 -4.30 23.03
C GLU A 139 13.42 -4.80 22.15
N LEU A 140 13.70 -6.10 22.17
CA LEU A 140 14.74 -6.74 21.36
C LEU A 140 14.41 -6.63 19.86
N GLU A 141 13.16 -6.88 19.47
CA GLU A 141 12.69 -6.70 18.09
C GLU A 141 12.94 -5.27 17.57
N SER A 142 12.68 -4.23 18.37
CA SER A 142 12.82 -2.84 17.93
C SER A 142 14.27 -2.45 17.62
N SER A 143 15.22 -2.97 18.41
CA SER A 143 16.65 -2.72 18.23
C SER A 143 17.21 -3.44 17.00
N THR A 144 16.84 -4.72 16.83
CA THR A 144 17.22 -5.54 15.67
C THR A 144 16.64 -4.97 14.37
N ARG A 145 15.38 -4.52 14.39
CA ARG A 145 14.72 -3.82 13.26
C ARG A 145 15.53 -2.61 12.81
N SER A 146 15.92 -1.74 13.75
CA SER A 146 16.66 -0.51 13.42
C SER A 146 18.08 -0.79 12.91
N THR A 147 18.68 -1.93 13.25
CA THR A 147 20.03 -2.28 12.78
C THR A 147 19.99 -2.91 11.39
N SER A 148 19.04 -3.79 11.10
CA SER A 148 19.02 -4.56 9.85
C SER A 148 18.79 -3.70 8.61
N TYR A 149 17.88 -2.70 8.67
CA TYR A 149 17.68 -1.81 7.51
C TYR A 149 18.91 -0.93 7.22
N LYS A 150 19.61 -0.46 8.26
CA LYS A 150 20.82 0.35 8.09
C LYS A 150 21.94 -0.46 7.47
N GLN A 151 22.08 -1.72 7.89
CA GLN A 151 23.04 -2.66 7.30
C GLN A 151 22.70 -2.92 5.83
N LEU A 152 21.44 -3.29 5.52
CA LEU A 152 20.98 -3.49 4.15
C LEU A 152 21.22 -2.24 3.29
N GLY A 153 20.88 -1.05 3.79
CA GLY A 153 21.07 0.21 3.09
C GLY A 153 22.53 0.47 2.72
N LYS A 154 23.47 0.24 3.63
CA LYS A 154 24.92 0.36 3.35
C LYS A 154 25.39 -0.64 2.30
N LEU A 155 24.93 -1.89 2.39
CA LEU A 155 25.29 -2.94 1.45
C LEU A 155 24.75 -2.64 0.02
N LEU A 156 23.54 -2.09 -0.08
CA LEU A 156 22.97 -1.63 -1.36
C LEU A 156 23.76 -0.47 -1.97
N ASP A 157 24.23 0.49 -1.17
CA ASP A 157 25.07 1.60 -1.65
C ASP A 157 26.43 1.11 -2.17
N LEU A 158 27.03 0.13 -1.48
CA LEU A 158 28.26 -0.51 -1.91
C LEU A 158 28.09 -1.23 -3.25
N TYR A 159 27.03 -2.03 -3.40
CA TYR A 159 26.73 -2.66 -4.69
C TYR A 159 26.50 -1.62 -5.79
N SER A 160 25.74 -0.56 -5.49
CA SER A 160 25.45 0.52 -6.44
C SER A 160 26.71 1.20 -6.95
N SER A 161 27.80 1.20 -6.18
CA SER A 161 29.05 1.88 -6.52
C SER A 161 30.11 0.92 -7.10
N ALA A 162 30.14 -0.33 -6.63
CA ALA A 162 31.12 -1.32 -7.05
C ALA A 162 30.74 -2.04 -8.35
N ILE A 163 29.46 -2.40 -8.55
CA ILE A 163 29.01 -3.18 -9.71
C ILE A 163 29.37 -2.51 -11.06
N PRO A 164 29.12 -1.20 -11.25
CA PRO A 164 29.46 -0.53 -12.52
C PRO A 164 30.94 -0.57 -12.90
N ARG A 165 31.82 -0.90 -11.94
CA ARG A 165 33.28 -0.96 -12.12
C ARG A 165 33.79 -2.38 -12.35
N LEU A 166 32.92 -3.40 -12.33
CA LEU A 166 33.30 -4.78 -12.58
C LEU A 166 33.74 -4.99 -14.03
N LYS A 167 34.85 -5.71 -14.21
CA LYS A 167 35.35 -6.12 -15.52
C LYS A 167 34.80 -7.49 -15.90
N LEU A 168 33.96 -7.54 -16.93
CA LEU A 168 33.43 -8.79 -17.47
C LEU A 168 34.52 -9.51 -18.27
N ARG A 169 34.96 -10.68 -17.78
CA ARG A 169 35.87 -11.57 -18.53
C ARG A 169 35.07 -12.61 -19.33
N GLN A 170 34.66 -13.69 -18.66
CA GLN A 170 33.97 -14.82 -19.30
C GLN A 170 32.45 -14.80 -19.16
N LYS A 171 31.91 -14.08 -18.16
CA LYS A 171 30.46 -14.00 -17.89
C LYS A 171 29.80 -12.81 -18.57
N THR A 172 28.53 -12.92 -18.93
CA THR A 172 27.73 -11.77 -19.39
C THR A 172 27.32 -10.90 -18.20
N ALA A 173 26.90 -9.65 -18.43
CA ALA A 173 26.38 -8.79 -17.36
C ALA A 173 25.22 -9.46 -16.63
N ALA A 174 24.31 -10.10 -17.37
CA ALA A 174 23.17 -10.82 -16.82
C ALA A 174 23.57 -12.01 -15.93
N GLU A 175 24.56 -12.81 -16.34
CA GLU A 175 25.09 -13.92 -15.56
C GLU A 175 25.78 -13.46 -14.26
N THR A 176 26.41 -12.29 -14.29
CA THR A 176 27.04 -11.69 -13.11
C THR A 176 26.00 -11.10 -12.15
N LEU A 177 24.98 -10.41 -12.67
CA LEU A 177 23.98 -9.71 -11.85
C LEU A 177 22.95 -10.67 -11.22
N ARG A 178 22.53 -11.72 -11.93
CA ARG A 178 21.46 -12.61 -11.49
C ARG A 178 21.59 -13.10 -10.04
N PRO A 179 22.71 -13.71 -9.59
CA PRO A 179 22.84 -14.15 -8.21
C PRO A 179 22.79 -12.96 -7.24
N LEU A 180 23.52 -11.88 -7.53
CA LEU A 180 23.58 -10.69 -6.65
C LEU A 180 22.19 -10.09 -6.42
N LEU A 181 21.39 -9.92 -7.47
CA LEU A 181 20.06 -9.34 -7.37
C LEU A 181 19.07 -10.31 -6.71
N SER A 182 19.22 -11.62 -6.91
CA SER A 182 18.40 -12.64 -6.25
C SER A 182 18.65 -12.70 -4.74
N ASP A 183 19.90 -12.51 -4.30
CA ASP A 183 20.24 -12.49 -2.87
C ASP A 183 19.59 -11.28 -2.18
N ILE A 184 19.65 -10.11 -2.83
CA ILE A 184 18.98 -8.90 -2.34
C ILE A 184 17.46 -9.12 -2.26
N GLN A 185 16.87 -9.73 -3.29
CA GLN A 185 15.43 -10.02 -3.32
C GLN A 185 15.01 -10.85 -2.10
N GLY A 186 15.73 -11.94 -1.82
CA GLY A 186 15.43 -12.81 -0.68
C GLY A 186 15.56 -12.10 0.67
N ILE A 187 16.51 -11.17 0.81
CA ILE A 187 16.65 -10.37 2.04
C ILE A 187 15.51 -9.37 2.19
N ILE A 188 15.08 -8.73 1.10
CA ILE A 188 13.97 -7.76 1.14
C ILE A 188 12.65 -8.45 1.45
N GLU A 189 12.42 -9.66 0.93
CA GLU A 189 11.23 -10.46 1.25
C GLU A 189 11.16 -10.78 2.76
N LEU A 190 12.30 -11.11 3.39
CA LEU A 190 12.40 -11.39 4.82
C LEU A 190 12.33 -10.11 5.68
N ALA A 191 13.04 -9.05 5.28
CA ALA A 191 13.15 -7.83 6.08
C ALA A 191 11.99 -6.85 5.87
N GLY A 192 11.29 -6.93 4.74
CA GLY A 192 10.24 -5.97 4.35
C GLY A 192 9.14 -5.79 5.39
N PRO A 193 8.57 -6.87 5.96
CA PRO A 193 7.55 -6.77 7.03
C PRO A 193 8.03 -6.06 8.30
N LEU A 194 9.36 -5.98 8.50
CA LEU A 194 9.98 -5.39 9.70
C LEU A 194 10.22 -3.88 9.57
N PHE A 195 10.10 -3.31 8.37
CA PHE A 195 10.40 -1.90 8.13
C PHE A 195 9.21 -0.99 8.46
N ASN A 196 9.52 0.16 9.06
CA ASN A 196 8.58 1.27 9.11
C ASN A 196 8.60 2.05 7.79
N ASN A 197 7.68 3.00 7.65
CA ASN A 197 7.54 3.81 6.43
C ASN A 197 8.85 4.52 6.04
N THR A 198 9.55 5.13 6.98
CA THR A 198 10.79 5.86 6.67
C THR A 198 11.89 4.92 6.21
N ASP A 199 12.07 3.79 6.88
CA ASP A 199 13.12 2.82 6.55
C ASP A 199 12.85 2.15 5.20
N GLY A 200 11.61 1.68 4.98
CA GLY A 200 11.21 1.05 3.72
C GLY A 200 11.34 2.00 2.53
N ARG A 201 11.02 3.29 2.73
CA ARG A 201 11.23 4.37 1.75
C ARG A 201 12.69 4.54 1.34
N VAL A 202 13.61 4.55 2.31
CA VAL A 202 15.05 4.64 2.07
C VAL A 202 15.57 3.41 1.32
N ILE A 203 15.12 2.21 1.70
CA ILE A 203 15.49 0.97 1.01
C ILE A 203 14.97 0.97 -0.43
N LEU A 204 13.71 1.37 -0.65
CA LEU A 204 13.11 1.46 -1.99
C LEU A 204 13.90 2.42 -2.89
N GLU A 205 14.29 3.59 -2.37
CA GLU A 205 15.15 4.54 -3.09
C GLU A 205 16.51 3.93 -3.46
N LYS A 206 17.17 3.25 -2.52
CA LYS A 206 18.48 2.61 -2.76
C LYS A 206 18.39 1.48 -3.78
N VAL A 207 17.34 0.67 -3.72
CA VAL A 207 17.10 -0.39 -4.71
C VAL A 207 16.82 0.21 -6.09
N ALA A 208 16.00 1.25 -6.20
CA ALA A 208 15.74 1.92 -7.46
C ALA A 208 17.04 2.45 -8.11
N ARG A 209 17.90 3.11 -7.32
CA ARG A 209 19.22 3.59 -7.77
C ARG A 209 20.16 2.45 -8.16
N LEU A 210 20.17 1.34 -7.40
CA LEU A 210 20.95 0.15 -7.73
C LEU A 210 20.50 -0.43 -9.09
N VAL A 211 19.20 -0.60 -9.27
CA VAL A 211 18.58 -1.09 -10.50
C VAL A 211 18.95 -0.21 -11.69
N GLU A 212 18.83 1.11 -11.53
CA GLU A 212 19.19 2.08 -12.56
C GLU A 212 20.67 1.96 -12.98
N ARG A 213 21.59 1.89 -12.00
CA ARG A 213 23.03 1.77 -12.26
C ARG A 213 23.40 0.43 -12.88
N CYS A 214 22.82 -0.67 -12.39
CA CYS A 214 23.02 -2.00 -12.94
C CYS A 214 22.53 -2.09 -14.39
N ALA A 215 21.36 -1.52 -14.68
CA ALA A 215 20.79 -1.51 -16.03
C ALA A 215 21.66 -0.68 -17.00
N LYS A 216 22.04 0.55 -16.62
CA LYS A 216 22.95 1.38 -17.44
C LYS A 216 24.29 0.67 -17.70
N TRP A 217 24.93 0.17 -16.65
CA TRP A 217 26.19 -0.54 -16.78
C TRP A 217 26.09 -1.78 -17.68
N ALA A 218 25.00 -2.56 -17.57
CA ALA A 218 24.78 -3.73 -18.40
C ALA A 218 24.57 -3.37 -19.87
N ASN A 219 23.87 -2.27 -20.14
CA ASN A 219 23.62 -1.76 -21.49
C ASN A 219 24.90 -1.20 -22.14
N ASP A 220 25.84 -0.68 -21.35
CA ASP A 220 27.12 -0.15 -21.82
C ASP A 220 28.14 -1.25 -22.17
N GLN A 221 27.86 -2.53 -21.86
CA GLN A 221 28.80 -3.63 -22.14
C GLN A 221 28.79 -4.03 -23.63
N PRO A 222 29.96 -4.32 -24.24
CA PRO A 222 30.01 -4.77 -25.62
C PRO A 222 29.29 -6.13 -25.76
N PRO A 223 28.50 -6.32 -26.84
CA PRO A 223 27.87 -7.60 -27.12
C PRO A 223 28.95 -8.66 -27.35
N LYS A 224 28.79 -9.84 -26.73
CA LYS A 224 29.68 -10.97 -27.00
C LYS A 224 29.36 -11.57 -28.36
N GLU A 225 30.41 -11.86 -29.14
CA GLU A 225 30.28 -12.53 -30.45
C GLU A 225 29.46 -13.83 -30.31
N GLY A 226 28.43 -13.97 -31.15
CA GLY A 226 27.57 -15.16 -31.20
C GLY A 226 26.37 -15.16 -30.24
N VAL A 227 26.25 -14.19 -29.33
CA VAL A 227 25.03 -13.99 -28.53
C VAL A 227 24.15 -13.00 -29.30
N LYS A 228 22.94 -13.43 -29.70
CA LYS A 228 21.96 -12.50 -30.25
C LYS A 228 21.78 -11.35 -29.27
N VAL A 229 21.61 -10.13 -29.78
CA VAL A 229 21.15 -8.95 -29.01
C VAL A 229 19.66 -9.15 -28.66
N GLU A 230 19.34 -10.30 -28.07
CA GLU A 230 18.24 -10.44 -27.13
C GLU A 230 18.89 -10.06 -25.79
N GLU A 231 19.11 -8.77 -25.53
CA GLU A 231 18.11 -7.92 -24.86
C GLU A 231 17.60 -8.60 -23.56
N ILE A 232 17.60 -7.89 -22.43
CA ILE A 232 16.68 -8.16 -21.30
C ILE A 232 17.13 -9.23 -20.26
N GLY A 233 18.30 -9.87 -20.37
CA GLY A 233 18.82 -10.74 -19.31
C GLY A 233 19.07 -10.01 -17.97
N SER A 234 19.76 -8.87 -18.01
CA SER A 234 19.96 -8.00 -16.84
C SER A 234 18.68 -7.27 -16.44
N SER A 235 17.84 -6.90 -17.42
CA SER A 235 16.56 -6.25 -17.16
C SER A 235 15.57 -7.18 -16.47
N SER A 236 15.58 -8.50 -16.70
CA SER A 236 14.70 -9.44 -16.01
C SER A 236 15.01 -9.59 -14.52
N GLY A 237 16.30 -9.71 -14.15
CA GLY A 237 16.72 -9.74 -12.75
C GLY A 237 16.48 -8.40 -12.05
N ALA A 238 16.80 -7.29 -12.72
CA ALA A 238 16.58 -5.94 -12.17
C ALA A 238 15.09 -5.59 -12.07
N LYS A 239 14.27 -6.01 -13.05
CA LYS A 239 12.80 -5.96 -13.01
C LYS A 239 12.28 -6.76 -11.82
N SER A 240 12.70 -8.01 -11.68
CA SER A 240 12.26 -8.89 -10.57
C SER A 240 12.58 -8.25 -9.23
N LEU A 241 13.80 -7.74 -9.06
CA LEU A 241 14.21 -7.06 -7.83
C LEU A 241 13.34 -5.83 -7.56
N LEU A 242 13.14 -4.96 -8.55
CA LEU A 242 12.34 -3.74 -8.39
C LEU A 242 10.88 -4.06 -8.02
N LEU A 243 10.25 -4.97 -8.76
CA LEU A 243 8.85 -5.35 -8.53
C LEU A 243 8.67 -6.08 -7.20
N THR A 244 9.59 -6.97 -6.84
CA THR A 244 9.53 -7.64 -5.54
C THR A 244 9.69 -6.65 -4.41
N THR A 245 10.64 -5.71 -4.53
CA THR A 245 10.83 -4.67 -3.53
C THR A 245 9.59 -3.79 -3.38
N LEU A 246 8.95 -3.40 -4.48
CA LEU A 246 7.69 -2.67 -4.45
C LEU A 246 6.57 -3.47 -3.79
N GLY A 247 6.48 -4.77 -4.06
CA GLY A 247 5.51 -5.66 -3.44
C GLY A 247 5.71 -5.77 -1.92
N SER A 248 6.94 -6.04 -1.48
CA SER A 248 7.29 -6.19 -0.06
C SER A 248 7.18 -4.89 0.72
N LEU A 249 7.43 -3.74 0.08
CA LEU A 249 7.47 -2.42 0.72
C LEU A 249 6.27 -1.53 0.37
N ALA A 250 5.20 -2.08 -0.22
CA ALA A 250 4.05 -1.30 -0.68
C ALA A 250 3.46 -0.41 0.43
N ASN A 251 3.30 -0.96 1.64
CA ASN A 251 2.75 -0.22 2.78
C ASN A 251 3.67 0.88 3.32
N CYS A 252 4.97 0.87 2.96
CA CYS A 252 5.92 1.90 3.35
C CYS A 252 5.82 3.15 2.46
N ILE A 253 5.29 3.04 1.23
CA ILE A 253 5.21 4.13 0.26
C ILE A 253 4.36 5.28 0.84
N GLY A 254 3.11 4.98 1.21
CA GLY A 254 2.20 5.91 1.87
C GLY A 254 2.01 7.22 1.10
N ALA A 255 1.69 7.12 -0.19
CA ALA A 255 1.46 8.27 -1.07
C ALA A 255 -0.03 8.65 -1.19
N ASP A 256 -0.94 7.86 -0.62
CA ASP A 256 -2.39 8.11 -0.54
C ASP A 256 -3.02 8.53 -1.89
N ILE A 257 -2.64 7.86 -2.98
CA ILE A 257 -3.11 8.17 -4.33
C ILE A 257 -4.61 7.99 -4.49
N ALA A 258 -5.21 6.97 -3.86
CA ALA A 258 -6.65 6.75 -3.96
C ALA A 258 -7.43 7.81 -3.18
N GLN A 259 -6.97 8.16 -1.98
CA GLN A 259 -7.60 9.18 -1.15
C GLN A 259 -7.50 10.55 -1.82
N ARG A 260 -6.35 10.91 -2.40
CA ARG A 260 -6.19 12.17 -3.14
C ARG A 260 -7.11 12.25 -4.34
N GLU A 261 -7.20 11.19 -5.13
CA GLU A 261 -8.09 11.14 -6.29
C GLU A 261 -9.57 11.20 -5.88
N PHE A 262 -9.91 10.58 -4.75
CA PHE A 262 -11.26 10.64 -4.22
C PHE A 262 -11.64 12.03 -3.71
N GLU A 263 -10.75 12.70 -2.99
CA GLU A 263 -10.93 14.09 -2.54
C GLU A 263 -11.03 15.06 -3.71
N SER A 264 -10.19 14.88 -4.76
CA SER A 264 -10.22 15.69 -5.98
C SER A 264 -11.56 15.55 -6.72
N SER A 265 -12.08 14.33 -6.78
CA SER A 265 -13.35 13.99 -7.44
C SER A 265 -14.59 14.40 -6.63
N ASN A 266 -14.46 14.62 -5.31
CA ASN A 266 -15.57 14.89 -4.39
C ASN A 266 -15.34 16.14 -3.51
N PRO A 267 -15.17 17.33 -4.11
CA PRO A 267 -14.80 18.55 -3.38
C PRO A 267 -15.87 19.00 -2.35
N ARG A 268 -17.11 18.52 -2.49
CA ARG A 268 -18.20 18.81 -1.54
C ARG A 268 -18.06 18.06 -0.21
N LEU A 269 -17.47 16.86 -0.24
CA LEU A 269 -17.27 16.03 0.95
C LEU A 269 -16.04 16.48 1.75
N PHE A 270 -15.05 17.05 1.06
CA PHE A 270 -13.79 17.49 1.63
C PHE A 270 -13.53 18.98 1.35
N PRO A 271 -14.16 19.88 2.11
CA PRO A 271 -13.71 21.27 2.12
C PRO A 271 -12.22 21.31 2.48
N GLN A 272 -11.42 22.14 1.79
CA GLN A 272 -9.94 22.16 1.83
C GLN A 272 -9.28 22.12 3.23
N ALA A 273 -10.01 22.44 4.30
CA ALA A 273 -9.53 22.38 5.68
C ALA A 273 -9.64 20.98 6.35
N ARG A 274 -10.14 19.94 5.65
CA ARG A 274 -10.40 18.60 6.21
C ARG A 274 -9.89 17.46 5.34
N SER A 275 -8.71 17.61 4.73
CA SER A 275 -8.08 16.51 4.00
C SER A 275 -7.77 15.35 4.96
N SER A 276 -8.06 14.13 4.52
CA SER A 276 -7.70 12.89 5.22
C SER A 276 -6.37 12.33 4.74
N VAL A 277 -5.72 13.00 3.77
CA VAL A 277 -4.41 12.63 3.25
C VAL A 277 -3.35 12.84 4.33
N ARG A 278 -2.44 11.87 4.44
CA ARG A 278 -1.35 11.93 5.43
C ARG A 278 -0.41 13.08 5.12
N SER A 279 0.15 13.67 6.17
CA SER A 279 1.10 14.79 6.04
C SER A 279 2.38 14.40 5.27
N ASP A 280 2.76 13.12 5.30
CA ASP A 280 3.96 12.59 4.66
C ASP A 280 3.73 12.02 3.24
N ALA A 281 2.53 12.18 2.67
CA ALA A 281 2.19 11.63 1.35
C ALA A 281 3.11 12.12 0.22
N HIS A 282 3.54 13.38 0.28
CA HIS A 282 4.48 13.97 -0.68
C HIS A 282 5.86 13.28 -0.69
N VAL A 283 6.27 12.66 0.43
CA VAL A 283 7.52 11.88 0.48
C VAL A 283 7.36 10.59 -0.29
N GLY A 284 6.20 9.95 -0.20
CA GLY A 284 5.84 8.77 -1.01
C GLY A 284 5.90 9.08 -2.50
N ASP A 285 5.34 10.22 -2.93
CA ASP A 285 5.42 10.67 -4.33
C ASP A 285 6.84 10.87 -4.83
N ALA A 286 7.69 11.52 -4.02
CA ALA A 286 9.08 11.77 -4.37
C ALA A 286 9.84 10.45 -4.61
N ILE A 287 9.59 9.44 -3.78
CA ILE A 287 10.22 8.12 -3.92
C ILE A 287 9.69 7.38 -5.13
N MET A 288 8.37 7.44 -5.38
CA MET A 288 7.80 6.85 -6.57
C MET A 288 8.30 7.54 -7.85
N SER A 289 8.71 8.81 -7.79
CA SER A 289 9.42 9.46 -8.90
C SER A 289 10.77 8.78 -9.19
N VAL A 290 11.58 8.49 -8.16
CA VAL A 290 12.86 7.78 -8.33
C VAL A 290 12.64 6.36 -8.87
N VAL A 291 11.61 5.68 -8.39
CA VAL A 291 11.23 4.35 -8.90
C VAL A 291 10.82 4.42 -10.37
N LYS A 292 10.06 5.44 -10.78
CA LYS A 292 9.67 5.65 -12.19
C LYS A 292 10.87 5.89 -13.08
N ASP A 293 11.87 6.62 -12.60
CA ASP A 293 13.11 6.83 -13.33
C ASP A 293 13.84 5.49 -13.55
N ALA A 294 13.96 4.66 -12.51
CA ALA A 294 14.53 3.31 -12.63
C ALA A 294 13.72 2.43 -13.59
N PHE A 295 12.39 2.47 -13.53
CA PHE A 295 11.49 1.77 -14.44
C PHE A 295 11.69 2.18 -15.90
N SER A 296 11.89 3.48 -16.16
CA SER A 296 12.11 4.01 -17.51
C SER A 296 13.40 3.48 -18.16
N VAL A 297 14.44 3.29 -17.36
CA VAL A 297 15.74 2.73 -17.81
C VAL A 297 15.62 1.24 -18.13
N LEU A 298 14.68 0.53 -17.52
CA LEU A 298 14.40 -0.87 -17.83
C LEU A 298 13.56 -1.06 -19.11
N HIS A 299 13.08 0.03 -19.73
CA HIS A 299 12.24 0.02 -20.93
C HIS A 299 10.98 -0.85 -20.81
N LEU A 300 10.44 -0.96 -19.60
CA LEU A 300 9.27 -1.78 -19.33
C LEU A 300 8.00 -1.07 -19.82
N SER A 301 7.13 -1.84 -20.48
CA SER A 301 5.82 -1.39 -20.94
C SER A 301 4.72 -1.70 -19.92
N ASN A 302 3.60 -0.97 -20.00
CA ASN A 302 2.43 -1.26 -19.16
C ASN A 302 1.85 -2.66 -19.43
N ASP A 303 1.96 -3.16 -20.66
CA ASP A 303 1.52 -4.51 -21.02
C ASP A 303 2.37 -5.58 -20.32
N GLU A 304 3.68 -5.38 -20.21
CA GLU A 304 4.56 -6.30 -19.48
C GLU A 304 4.32 -6.30 -17.96
N LEU A 305 3.92 -5.16 -17.39
CA LEU A 305 3.48 -5.08 -15.99
C LEU A 305 2.15 -5.82 -15.79
N LEU A 306 1.23 -5.68 -16.74
CA LEU A 306 -0.07 -6.34 -16.68
C LEU A 306 0.06 -7.88 -16.74
N MET A 307 0.98 -8.38 -17.55
CA MET A 307 1.23 -9.82 -17.70
C MET A 307 1.95 -10.43 -16.50
N ASP A 308 2.72 -9.63 -15.76
CA ASP A 308 3.49 -10.07 -14.58
C ASP A 308 2.60 -10.39 -13.38
N ARG A 309 1.48 -9.68 -13.20
CA ARG A 309 0.46 -9.94 -12.17
C ARG A 309 1.02 -10.04 -10.74
N SER A 310 2.03 -9.25 -10.41
CA SER A 310 2.55 -9.11 -9.05
C SER A 310 1.99 -7.88 -8.33
N ILE A 311 2.11 -7.83 -7.01
CA ILE A 311 1.81 -6.63 -6.20
C ILE A 311 2.72 -5.47 -6.63
N GLY A 312 4.00 -5.73 -6.95
CA GLY A 312 4.90 -4.70 -7.46
C GLY A 312 4.40 -4.07 -8.77
N SER A 313 3.90 -4.89 -9.68
CA SER A 313 3.29 -4.42 -10.93
C SER A 313 2.02 -3.61 -10.68
N LEU A 314 1.17 -4.05 -9.74
CA LEU A 314 -0.01 -3.30 -9.30
C LEU A 314 0.36 -1.90 -8.77
N VAL A 315 1.34 -1.84 -7.87
CA VAL A 315 1.84 -0.59 -7.27
C VAL A 315 2.35 0.34 -8.37
N LEU A 316 3.19 -0.17 -9.27
CA LEU A 316 3.79 0.65 -10.31
C LEU A 316 2.76 1.17 -11.32
N LEU A 317 1.77 0.36 -11.69
CA LEU A 317 0.66 0.79 -12.55
C LEU A 317 -0.19 1.89 -11.88
N GLY A 318 -0.44 1.79 -10.58
CA GLY A 318 -1.17 2.81 -9.82
C GLY A 318 -0.43 4.15 -9.79
N HIS A 319 0.89 4.12 -9.61
CA HIS A 319 1.69 5.35 -9.49
C HIS A 319 2.08 5.98 -10.84
N THR A 320 2.26 5.20 -11.91
CA THR A 320 2.69 5.71 -13.22
C THR A 320 1.67 6.61 -13.89
N ASN A 321 0.38 6.46 -13.56
CA ASN A 321 -0.73 7.12 -14.24
C ASN A 321 -1.59 7.96 -13.29
N THR A 322 -1.00 8.64 -12.30
CA THR A 322 -1.76 9.45 -11.33
C THR A 322 -2.43 10.69 -11.93
N ASN A 323 -1.97 11.17 -13.08
CA ASN A 323 -2.48 12.38 -13.74
C ASN A 323 -3.16 12.10 -15.10
N ALA A 324 -3.25 10.85 -15.51
CA ALA A 324 -3.79 10.46 -16.80
C ALA A 324 -4.47 9.08 -16.68
N PRO A 325 -5.52 8.80 -17.46
CA PRO A 325 -6.10 7.47 -17.47
C PRO A 325 -5.04 6.44 -17.90
N ILE A 326 -5.02 5.30 -17.22
CA ILE A 326 -4.18 4.16 -17.61
C ILE A 326 -4.55 3.80 -19.05
N PRO A 327 -3.58 3.69 -19.97
CA PRO A 327 -3.84 3.44 -21.40
C PRO A 327 -4.23 1.98 -21.68
N ILE A 328 -4.98 1.36 -20.78
CA ILE A 328 -5.48 -0.02 -20.86
C ILE A 328 -7.00 0.04 -20.60
N PRO A 329 -7.84 -0.60 -21.42
CA PRO A 329 -9.28 -0.66 -21.17
C PRO A 329 -9.60 -1.21 -19.78
N PRO A 330 -10.52 -0.60 -19.00
CA PRO A 330 -10.78 -0.99 -17.62
C PRO A 330 -11.08 -2.48 -17.40
N ASN A 331 -11.92 -3.10 -18.25
CA ASN A 331 -12.22 -4.53 -18.12
C ASN A 331 -10.99 -5.42 -18.35
N THR A 332 -10.14 -5.06 -19.32
CA THR A 332 -8.86 -5.74 -19.53
C THR A 332 -7.94 -5.55 -18.33
N LEU A 333 -7.79 -4.32 -17.84
CA LEU A 333 -6.96 -4.05 -16.67
C LEU A 333 -7.41 -4.85 -15.44
N LEU A 334 -8.70 -4.78 -15.12
CA LEU A 334 -9.27 -5.43 -13.95
C LEU A 334 -9.25 -6.95 -14.07
N SER A 335 -9.52 -7.54 -15.24
CA SER A 335 -9.48 -9.00 -15.41
C SER A 335 -8.10 -9.60 -15.18
N TYR A 336 -7.03 -8.91 -15.56
CA TYR A 336 -5.65 -9.36 -15.31
C TYR A 336 -5.22 -9.15 -13.85
N LEU A 337 -5.63 -8.03 -13.24
CA LEU A 337 -5.20 -7.65 -11.89
C LEU A 337 -6.13 -8.17 -10.78
N LEU A 338 -7.32 -8.69 -11.10
CA LEU A 338 -8.32 -9.10 -10.10
C LEU A 338 -7.75 -10.01 -8.99
N PRO A 339 -6.99 -11.08 -9.29
CA PRO A 339 -6.44 -11.93 -8.23
C PRO A 339 -5.50 -11.18 -7.29
N VAL A 340 -4.70 -10.26 -7.86
CA VAL A 340 -3.74 -9.44 -7.10
C VAL A 340 -4.46 -8.41 -6.26
N ILE A 341 -5.49 -7.76 -6.80
CA ILE A 341 -6.32 -6.77 -6.08
C ILE A 341 -7.04 -7.44 -4.90
N ILE A 342 -7.62 -8.63 -5.12
CA ILE A 342 -8.28 -9.40 -4.05
C ILE A 342 -7.28 -9.74 -2.94
N SER A 343 -6.13 -10.30 -3.31
CA SER A 343 -5.07 -10.64 -2.35
C SER A 343 -4.56 -9.40 -1.59
N SER A 344 -4.36 -8.29 -2.30
CA SER A 344 -3.91 -7.01 -1.75
C SER A 344 -4.89 -6.46 -0.71
N ILE A 345 -6.19 -6.46 -1.03
CA ILE A 345 -7.25 -6.02 -0.11
C ILE A 345 -7.33 -6.94 1.12
N GLN A 346 -7.33 -8.26 0.92
CA GLN A 346 -7.46 -9.24 2.01
C GLN A 346 -6.27 -9.19 2.98
N ASN A 347 -5.05 -9.04 2.45
CA ASN A 347 -3.83 -8.97 3.25
C ASN A 347 -3.47 -7.55 3.69
N LYS A 348 -4.24 -6.53 3.29
CA LYS A 348 -3.96 -5.11 3.53
C LYS A 348 -2.56 -4.69 3.05
N LEU A 349 -2.14 -5.23 1.91
CA LEU A 349 -0.90 -4.88 1.21
C LEU A 349 -1.27 -4.08 -0.03
N ALA A 350 -0.55 -3.00 -0.35
CA ALA A 350 -0.83 -2.16 -1.53
C ALA A 350 -2.32 -1.74 -1.65
N LEU A 351 -2.94 -1.48 -0.50
CA LEU A 351 -4.38 -1.22 -0.42
C LEU A 351 -4.75 0.07 -1.15
N ASP A 352 -3.95 1.13 -0.96
CA ASP A 352 -4.16 2.42 -1.60
C ASP A 352 -4.10 2.28 -3.13
N GLU A 353 -3.09 1.59 -3.68
CA GLU A 353 -2.97 1.37 -5.12
C GLU A 353 -4.10 0.50 -5.69
N SER A 354 -4.54 -0.51 -4.94
CA SER A 354 -5.72 -1.32 -5.28
C SER A 354 -6.99 -0.47 -5.38
N LEU A 355 -7.24 0.37 -4.38
CA LEU A 355 -8.41 1.24 -4.35
C LEU A 355 -8.34 2.32 -5.44
N TYR A 356 -7.15 2.86 -5.72
CA TYR A 356 -6.94 3.83 -6.79
C TYR A 356 -7.28 3.25 -8.17
N ILE A 357 -6.80 2.04 -8.48
CA ILE A 357 -7.10 1.36 -9.75
C ILE A 357 -8.59 1.07 -9.88
N LEU A 358 -9.25 0.63 -8.80
CA LEU A 358 -10.70 0.38 -8.81
C LEU A 358 -11.50 1.68 -9.01
N LEU A 359 -11.12 2.76 -8.30
CA LEU A 359 -11.77 4.06 -8.39
C LEU A 359 -11.70 4.63 -9.81
N THR A 360 -10.49 4.68 -10.38
CA THR A 360 -10.26 5.22 -11.72
C THR A 360 -10.88 4.35 -12.81
N SER A 361 -10.83 3.02 -12.67
CA SER A 361 -11.48 2.09 -13.59
C SER A 361 -13.00 2.26 -13.61
N ALA A 362 -13.64 2.38 -12.43
CA ALA A 362 -15.08 2.60 -12.33
C ALA A 362 -15.49 3.96 -12.90
N ALA A 363 -14.72 5.02 -12.62
CA ALA A 363 -14.95 6.36 -13.18
C ALA A 363 -14.83 6.37 -14.72
N SER A 364 -13.84 5.66 -15.26
CA SER A 364 -13.64 5.51 -16.71
C SER A 364 -14.82 4.78 -17.36
N LEU A 365 -15.29 3.66 -16.78
CA LEU A 365 -16.44 2.90 -17.28
C LEU A 365 -17.72 3.73 -17.27
N LYS A 366 -17.95 4.49 -16.18
CA LYS A 366 -19.11 5.38 -16.06
C LYS A 366 -19.10 6.48 -17.13
N THR A 367 -17.93 7.07 -17.39
CA THR A 367 -17.77 8.12 -18.40
C THR A 367 -18.00 7.59 -19.82
N SER A 368 -17.57 6.37 -20.12
CA SER A 368 -17.78 5.72 -21.42
C SER A 368 -19.15 5.05 -21.56
N LYS A 369 -19.97 5.03 -20.50
CA LYS A 369 -21.23 4.27 -20.42
C LYS A 369 -21.05 2.78 -20.75
N ALA A 370 -19.87 2.24 -20.44
CA ALA A 370 -19.57 0.82 -20.57
C ALA A 370 -19.92 0.07 -19.29
N HIS A 371 -20.19 -1.23 -19.42
CA HIS A 371 -20.42 -2.11 -18.28
C HIS A 371 -19.14 -2.83 -17.86
N LEU A 372 -19.04 -3.08 -16.56
CA LEU A 372 -18.06 -4.01 -16.00
C LEU A 372 -18.40 -5.44 -16.43
N ASP A 373 -17.38 -6.23 -16.77
CA ASP A 373 -17.59 -7.64 -17.09
C ASP A 373 -18.17 -8.40 -15.88
N ALA A 374 -19.13 -9.30 -16.14
CA ALA A 374 -19.91 -9.93 -15.08
C ALA A 374 -19.03 -10.71 -14.09
N ASP A 375 -17.99 -11.38 -14.58
CA ASP A 375 -17.10 -12.19 -13.74
C ASP A 375 -16.25 -11.36 -12.76
N LEU A 376 -16.20 -10.02 -12.93
CA LEU A 376 -15.40 -9.12 -12.09
C LEU A 376 -16.21 -8.54 -10.94
N ALA A 377 -17.52 -8.30 -11.12
CA ALA A 377 -18.32 -7.56 -10.15
C ALA A 377 -18.49 -8.32 -8.83
N THR A 378 -18.80 -9.63 -8.89
CA THR A 378 -19.05 -10.45 -7.70
C THR A 378 -17.81 -10.58 -6.79
N PRO A 379 -16.62 -10.96 -7.30
CA PRO A 379 -15.43 -11.04 -6.45
C PRO A 379 -14.98 -9.69 -5.87
N LEU A 380 -15.22 -8.58 -6.59
CA LEU A 380 -14.92 -7.25 -6.07
C LEU A 380 -15.87 -6.88 -4.93
N CYS A 381 -17.17 -7.11 -5.09
CA CYS A 381 -18.14 -6.81 -4.04
C CYS A 381 -17.87 -7.63 -2.76
N SER A 382 -17.45 -8.89 -2.90
CA SER A 382 -17.18 -9.76 -1.75
C SER A 382 -16.00 -9.29 -0.88
N VAL A 383 -15.03 -8.56 -1.44
CA VAL A 383 -13.90 -7.98 -0.67
C VAL A 383 -14.14 -6.51 -0.28
N LEU A 384 -14.83 -5.73 -1.11
CA LEU A 384 -15.10 -4.32 -0.83
C LEU A 384 -16.13 -4.11 0.28
N ALA A 385 -17.16 -4.97 0.37
CA ALA A 385 -18.18 -4.84 1.41
C ALA A 385 -17.64 -5.05 2.84
N PRO A 386 -16.84 -6.10 3.13
CA PRO A 386 -16.15 -6.22 4.41
C PRO A 386 -15.22 -5.04 4.70
N LEU A 387 -14.44 -4.60 3.71
CA LEU A 387 -13.47 -3.52 3.89
C LEU A 387 -14.16 -2.18 4.22
N ALA A 388 -15.24 -1.82 3.50
CA ALA A 388 -16.05 -0.64 3.79
C ALA A 388 -16.72 -0.70 5.18
N SER A 389 -17.03 -1.91 5.65
CA SER A 389 -17.76 -2.13 6.91
C SER A 389 -16.86 -2.13 8.14
N MET A 390 -15.64 -2.67 8.02
CA MET A 390 -14.82 -3.08 9.17
C MET A 390 -13.40 -2.51 9.19
N HIS A 391 -12.96 -1.76 8.18
CA HIS A 391 -11.62 -1.17 8.21
C HIS A 391 -11.48 -0.21 9.41
N PRO A 392 -10.35 -0.19 10.16
CA PRO A 392 -10.20 0.66 11.35
C PRO A 392 -10.28 2.16 11.01
N GLU A 393 -9.74 2.55 9.86
CA GLU A 393 -9.67 3.94 9.43
C GLU A 393 -10.98 4.41 8.75
N PRO A 394 -11.62 5.49 9.22
CA PRO A 394 -12.89 5.99 8.66
C PRO A 394 -12.81 6.50 7.21
N SER A 395 -11.73 7.15 6.81
CA SER A 395 -11.47 7.63 5.45
C SER A 395 -11.47 6.47 4.46
N THR A 396 -10.69 5.42 4.77
CA THR A 396 -10.64 4.20 3.97
C THR A 396 -12.01 3.52 3.88
N ARG A 397 -12.78 3.42 4.99
CA ARG A 397 -14.16 2.90 4.93
C ARG A 397 -15.05 3.69 3.96
N LEU A 398 -15.00 5.02 4.04
CA LEU A 398 -15.78 5.90 3.17
C LEU A 398 -15.36 5.75 1.69
N LEU A 399 -14.06 5.81 1.41
CA LEU A 399 -13.50 5.61 0.08
C LEU A 399 -13.94 4.26 -0.52
N THR A 400 -13.76 3.17 0.24
CA THR A 400 -14.17 1.84 -0.20
C THR A 400 -15.67 1.74 -0.45
N PHE A 401 -16.50 2.35 0.41
CA PHE A 401 -17.95 2.40 0.19
C PHE A 401 -18.32 3.12 -1.12
N HIS A 402 -17.65 4.24 -1.42
CA HIS A 402 -17.84 4.95 -2.69
C HIS A 402 -17.38 4.14 -3.91
N ILE A 403 -16.27 3.41 -3.79
CA ILE A 403 -15.81 2.49 -4.83
C ILE A 403 -16.83 1.37 -5.03
N LEU A 404 -17.35 0.76 -3.96
CA LEU A 404 -18.40 -0.27 -4.03
C LEU A 404 -19.64 0.26 -4.77
N GLY A 405 -20.14 1.44 -4.40
CA GLY A 405 -21.27 2.08 -5.09
C GLY A 405 -20.98 2.34 -6.57
N SER A 406 -19.75 2.75 -6.90
CA SER A 406 -19.32 2.98 -8.29
C SER A 406 -19.26 1.70 -9.10
N ILE A 407 -18.68 0.63 -8.54
CA ILE A 407 -18.64 -0.71 -9.15
C ILE A 407 -20.05 -1.24 -9.40
N LEU A 408 -20.95 -1.13 -8.41
CA LEU A 408 -22.35 -1.50 -8.57
C LEU A 408 -23.02 -0.69 -9.69
N SER A 409 -22.71 0.61 -9.82
CA SER A 409 -23.32 1.46 -10.85
C SER A 409 -22.93 1.08 -12.29
N VAL A 410 -21.74 0.50 -12.47
CA VAL A 410 -21.26 0.05 -13.79
C VAL A 410 -21.50 -1.44 -14.04
N ALA A 411 -21.99 -2.19 -13.05
CA ALA A 411 -22.33 -3.60 -13.21
C ALA A 411 -23.52 -3.80 -14.17
N PRO A 412 -23.61 -4.96 -14.88
CA PRO A 412 -24.77 -5.28 -15.70
C PRO A 412 -26.07 -5.25 -14.87
N PRO A 413 -27.20 -4.70 -15.37
CA PRO A 413 -28.36 -4.40 -14.52
C PRO A 413 -28.96 -5.60 -13.77
N VAL A 414 -28.98 -6.79 -14.38
CA VAL A 414 -29.49 -8.01 -13.72
C VAL A 414 -28.56 -8.44 -12.59
N GLN A 415 -27.25 -8.46 -12.85
CA GLN A 415 -26.27 -8.80 -11.83
C GLN A 415 -26.22 -7.74 -10.71
N ARG A 416 -26.39 -6.45 -11.06
CA ARG A 416 -26.51 -5.36 -10.07
C ARG A 416 -27.67 -5.63 -9.09
N MET A 417 -28.79 -6.20 -9.56
CA MET A 417 -29.90 -6.59 -8.68
C MET A 417 -29.51 -7.70 -7.71
N GLU A 418 -28.82 -8.74 -8.21
CA GLU A 418 -28.33 -9.86 -7.39
C GLU A 418 -27.33 -9.38 -6.33
N LEU A 419 -26.34 -8.57 -6.73
CA LEU A 419 -25.36 -8.00 -5.81
C LEU A 419 -26.02 -7.13 -4.72
N PHE A 420 -27.03 -6.32 -5.07
CA PHE A 420 -27.79 -5.59 -4.06
C PHE A 420 -28.54 -6.51 -3.11
N HIS A 421 -29.12 -7.61 -3.62
CA HIS A 421 -29.83 -8.56 -2.78
C HIS A 421 -28.86 -9.20 -1.77
N ASP A 422 -27.66 -9.59 -2.22
CA ASP A 422 -26.63 -10.14 -1.34
C ASP A 422 -26.17 -9.11 -0.29
N LEU A 423 -25.99 -7.85 -0.68
CA LEU A 423 -25.62 -6.77 0.25
C LEU A 423 -26.72 -6.38 1.25
N LEU A 424 -27.98 -6.75 1.01
CA LEU A 424 -29.12 -6.41 1.86
C LEU A 424 -29.55 -7.56 2.78
N THR A 425 -28.98 -8.75 2.62
CA THR A 425 -29.36 -9.96 3.36
C THR A 425 -28.21 -10.47 4.21
N GLU A 426 -28.52 -11.08 5.36
CA GLU A 426 -27.51 -11.69 6.24
C GLU A 426 -26.79 -12.87 5.57
N GLU A 427 -27.48 -13.61 4.69
CA GLU A 427 -26.90 -14.72 3.94
C GLU A 427 -25.80 -14.27 2.96
N GLY A 428 -26.00 -13.13 2.28
CA GLY A 428 -25.04 -12.58 1.34
C GLY A 428 -23.98 -11.67 1.98
N CYS A 429 -24.35 -10.91 3.01
CA CYS A 429 -23.48 -9.95 3.66
C CYS A 429 -23.70 -9.95 5.18
N PRO A 430 -22.74 -10.43 5.99
CA PRO A 430 -22.93 -10.56 7.44
C PRO A 430 -22.70 -9.24 8.21
N PHE A 431 -22.73 -8.08 7.53
CA PHE A 431 -22.42 -6.78 8.12
C PHE A 431 -23.70 -5.91 8.21
N PRO A 432 -24.34 -5.78 9.38
CA PRO A 432 -25.60 -5.04 9.51
C PRO A 432 -25.51 -3.57 9.06
N GLN A 433 -24.36 -2.92 9.28
CA GLN A 433 -24.11 -1.56 8.81
C GLN A 433 -24.12 -1.46 7.27
N MET A 434 -23.70 -2.53 6.57
CA MET A 434 -23.77 -2.59 5.11
C MET A 434 -25.21 -2.72 4.64
N HIS A 435 -26.08 -3.44 5.36
CA HIS A 435 -27.51 -3.50 5.02
C HIS A 435 -28.14 -2.11 5.03
N VAL A 436 -27.84 -1.30 6.05
CA VAL A 436 -28.30 0.09 6.13
C VAL A 436 -27.79 0.90 4.93
N ALA A 437 -26.48 0.83 4.66
CA ALA A 437 -25.85 1.61 3.61
C ALA A 437 -26.29 1.19 2.19
N ALA A 438 -26.53 -0.10 1.98
CA ALA A 438 -26.97 -0.68 0.72
C ALA A 438 -28.40 -0.23 0.35
N VAL A 439 -29.28 0.05 1.31
CA VAL A 439 -30.59 0.68 1.03
C VAL A 439 -30.39 2.07 0.39
N GLY A 440 -29.42 2.83 0.87
CA GLY A 440 -29.03 4.12 0.29
C GLY A 440 -28.52 3.98 -1.15
N LEU A 441 -27.68 2.99 -1.44
CA LEU A 441 -27.20 2.72 -2.80
C LEU A 441 -28.30 2.20 -3.74
N LEU A 442 -29.23 1.39 -3.23
CA LEU A 442 -30.40 0.92 -3.97
C LEU A 442 -31.32 2.08 -4.35
N LYS A 443 -31.56 3.01 -3.40
CA LYS A 443 -32.28 4.26 -3.64
C LYS A 443 -31.67 5.05 -4.80
N ASP A 444 -30.35 5.21 -4.81
CA ASP A 444 -29.65 5.92 -5.88
C ASP A 444 -29.79 5.20 -7.23
N ALA A 445 -29.69 3.86 -7.26
CA ALA A 445 -29.91 3.03 -8.45
C ALA A 445 -31.31 3.19 -9.03
N VAL A 446 -32.34 3.24 -8.19
CA VAL A 446 -33.73 3.44 -8.62
C VAL A 446 -33.95 4.84 -9.15
N LEU A 447 -33.38 5.86 -8.49
CA LEU A 447 -33.49 7.25 -8.97
C LEU A 447 -32.83 7.44 -10.33
N GLU A 448 -31.67 6.82 -10.55
CA GLU A 448 -30.97 6.75 -11.84
C GLU A 448 -31.88 6.10 -12.91
N ALA A 449 -32.40 4.90 -12.64
CA ALA A 449 -33.26 4.17 -13.57
C ALA A 449 -34.56 4.91 -13.92
N LEU A 450 -35.21 5.54 -12.93
CA LEU A 450 -36.42 6.34 -13.13
C LEU A 450 -36.17 7.63 -13.91
N ALA A 451 -34.95 8.18 -13.85
CA ALA A 451 -34.55 9.35 -14.61
C ALA A 451 -34.27 9.01 -16.08
N GLU A 452 -33.61 7.88 -16.35
CA GLU A 452 -33.31 7.39 -17.71
C GLU A 452 -34.59 7.20 -18.55
N ASP A 453 -35.61 6.54 -17.99
CA ASP A 453 -36.86 6.23 -18.70
C ASP A 453 -37.76 7.46 -18.96
N ARG A 454 -37.41 8.63 -18.41
CA ARG A 454 -38.10 9.91 -18.70
C ARG A 454 -37.57 10.62 -19.95
N SER A 455 -36.44 10.18 -20.49
CA SER A 455 -35.78 10.90 -21.59
C SER A 455 -36.57 10.76 -22.91
N PRO A 456 -36.98 11.87 -23.55
CA PRO A 456 -37.83 11.85 -24.75
C PRO A 456 -37.11 11.36 -26.02
N ASP A 457 -35.78 11.27 -26.02
CA ASP A 457 -34.95 10.80 -27.13
C ASP A 457 -34.84 9.25 -27.24
N GLY A 458 -35.70 8.51 -26.53
CA GLY A 458 -35.77 7.05 -26.55
C GLY A 458 -36.28 6.47 -27.87
N GLY A 459 -35.51 6.61 -28.94
CA GLY A 459 -35.77 6.03 -30.25
C GLY A 459 -35.80 4.50 -30.18
N SER A 460 -36.99 3.93 -30.43
CA SER A 460 -37.36 2.65 -31.08
C SER A 460 -36.47 1.38 -31.00
N SER A 461 -35.36 1.34 -30.29
CA SER A 461 -34.60 0.12 -30.01
C SER A 461 -35.28 -0.61 -28.86
N LYS A 462 -35.58 -1.91 -29.05
CA LYS A 462 -36.33 -2.80 -28.15
C LYS A 462 -36.05 -2.51 -26.66
N LYS A 463 -37.05 -1.95 -25.97
CA LYS A 463 -37.10 -1.70 -24.52
C LYS A 463 -36.96 -2.99 -23.71
N THR A 464 -35.73 -3.45 -23.46
CA THR A 464 -35.46 -4.16 -22.21
C THR A 464 -35.35 -3.08 -21.14
N GLY A 465 -36.47 -2.76 -20.48
CA GLY A 465 -36.51 -1.73 -19.45
C GLY A 465 -35.51 -2.01 -18.33
N ASN A 466 -34.96 -0.96 -17.72
CA ASN A 466 -34.06 -1.08 -16.58
C ASN A 466 -34.82 -1.81 -15.43
N PRO A 467 -34.31 -2.92 -14.87
CA PRO A 467 -35.03 -3.71 -13.87
C PRO A 467 -35.36 -2.92 -12.60
N PHE A 468 -34.58 -1.89 -12.27
CA PHE A 468 -34.81 -1.00 -11.13
C PHE A 468 -35.99 -0.03 -11.35
N ALA A 469 -36.43 0.17 -12.60
CA ALA A 469 -37.64 0.91 -12.97
C ALA A 469 -38.73 -0.04 -13.50
N SER A 470 -38.93 -1.17 -12.81
CA SER A 470 -39.91 -2.19 -13.17
C SER A 470 -40.47 -2.90 -11.92
N PRO A 471 -41.56 -3.69 -12.04
CA PRO A 471 -42.10 -4.47 -10.92
C PRO A 471 -41.12 -5.50 -10.34
N ASN A 472 -40.06 -5.86 -11.07
CA ASN A 472 -39.01 -6.73 -10.56
C ASN A 472 -38.30 -6.13 -9.34
N LEU A 473 -38.21 -4.80 -9.25
CA LEU A 473 -37.65 -4.11 -8.08
C LEU A 473 -38.34 -4.58 -6.79
N LEU A 474 -39.67 -4.48 -6.73
CA LEU A 474 -40.44 -4.81 -5.53
C LEU A 474 -40.55 -6.31 -5.31
N ARG A 475 -40.53 -7.10 -6.39
CA ARG A 475 -40.47 -8.55 -6.29
C ARG A 475 -39.17 -9.03 -5.63
N THR A 476 -38.04 -8.41 -5.96
CA THR A 476 -36.73 -8.79 -5.43
C THR A 476 -36.48 -8.18 -4.05
N PHE A 477 -36.68 -6.86 -3.89
CA PHE A 477 -36.27 -6.16 -2.66
C PHE A 477 -37.41 -5.92 -1.68
N GLY A 478 -38.68 -5.96 -2.10
CA GLY A 478 -39.82 -5.75 -1.21
C GLY A 478 -39.81 -6.68 0.02
N PRO A 479 -39.57 -8.00 -0.14
CA PRO A 479 -39.49 -8.93 1.00
C PRO A 479 -38.34 -8.65 1.97
N VAL A 480 -37.29 -7.95 1.54
CA VAL A 480 -36.07 -7.68 2.33
C VAL A 480 -36.12 -6.27 2.96
N VAL A 481 -36.53 -5.27 2.18
CA VAL A 481 -36.52 -3.85 2.59
C VAL A 481 -37.80 -3.48 3.35
N PHE A 482 -38.95 -4.06 3.03
CA PHE A 482 -40.25 -3.71 3.65
C PHE A 482 -40.69 -4.71 4.71
N ARG A 483 -39.73 -5.22 5.47
CA ARG A 483 -39.92 -6.07 6.66
C ARG A 483 -38.85 -5.74 7.70
N PRO A 484 -39.13 -5.89 9.00
CA PRO A 484 -38.10 -5.80 10.02
C PRO A 484 -37.09 -6.95 9.91
N SER A 485 -35.90 -6.76 10.47
CA SER A 485 -34.89 -7.80 10.65
C SER A 485 -34.60 -8.01 12.14
N PRO A 486 -34.90 -9.20 12.71
CA PRO A 486 -35.56 -10.34 12.08
C PRO A 486 -37.05 -10.08 11.75
N PRO A 487 -37.69 -10.86 10.86
CA PRO A 487 -39.08 -10.62 10.41
C PRO A 487 -40.15 -10.62 11.51
N ASP A 488 -39.87 -11.26 12.64
CA ASP A 488 -40.74 -11.38 13.80
C ASP A 488 -40.41 -10.37 14.92
N LEU A 489 -39.49 -9.43 14.69
CA LEU A 489 -39.05 -8.44 15.68
C LEU A 489 -40.20 -7.72 16.39
N PHE A 490 -41.26 -7.36 15.67
CA PHE A 490 -42.42 -6.65 16.25
C PHE A 490 -43.55 -7.58 16.70
N ALA A 491 -43.45 -8.89 16.49
CA ALA A 491 -44.41 -9.85 17.05
C ALA A 491 -44.20 -10.02 18.56
N SER A 492 -42.96 -9.87 19.02
CA SER A 492 -42.58 -9.81 20.44
C SER A 492 -41.57 -8.67 20.61
N PRO A 493 -42.02 -7.41 20.72
CA PRO A 493 -41.14 -6.26 20.66
C PRO A 493 -40.11 -6.32 21.79
N PRO A 494 -38.81 -6.12 21.50
CA PRO A 494 -37.78 -6.07 22.51
C PRO A 494 -37.95 -4.83 23.41
N ASP A 495 -37.20 -4.83 24.51
CA ASP A 495 -37.01 -3.61 25.31
C ASP A 495 -36.42 -2.49 24.43
N LEU A 496 -36.84 -1.24 24.65
CA LEU A 496 -36.41 -0.11 23.83
C LEU A 496 -34.89 0.01 23.77
N LYS A 497 -34.20 -0.16 24.90
CA LYS A 497 -32.74 -0.06 24.92
C LYS A 497 -32.10 -1.16 24.08
N ALA A 498 -32.59 -2.39 24.20
CA ALA A 498 -32.10 -3.51 23.42
C ALA A 498 -32.32 -3.30 21.90
N PHE A 499 -33.41 -2.65 21.49
CA PHE A 499 -33.64 -2.28 20.10
C PHE A 499 -32.65 -1.20 19.61
N LEU A 500 -32.46 -0.15 20.40
CA LEU A 500 -31.58 0.98 20.08
C LEU A 500 -30.09 0.58 20.01
N ASP A 501 -29.70 -0.45 20.75
CA ASP A 501 -28.34 -1.01 20.72
C ASP A 501 -28.04 -1.80 19.41
N THR A 502 -29.04 -2.03 18.55
CA THR A 502 -28.87 -2.69 17.23
C THR A 502 -28.70 -1.69 16.07
N GLN A 503 -28.44 -2.20 14.85
CA GLN A 503 -28.45 -1.38 13.62
C GLN A 503 -29.85 -1.24 13.00
N GLU A 504 -30.83 -2.00 13.48
CA GLU A 504 -32.18 -2.04 12.89
C GLU A 504 -32.90 -0.68 12.89
N PRO A 505 -32.85 0.17 13.95
CA PRO A 505 -33.47 1.49 13.91
C PRO A 505 -32.98 2.32 12.72
N ARG A 506 -31.67 2.29 12.44
CA ARG A 506 -31.07 3.02 11.33
C ARG A 506 -31.49 2.44 9.98
N ARG A 507 -31.54 1.09 9.88
CA ARG A 507 -32.00 0.40 8.68
C ARG A 507 -33.44 0.80 8.35
N LEU A 508 -34.33 0.77 9.34
CA LEU A 508 -35.74 1.12 9.17
C LEU A 508 -35.94 2.58 8.74
N VAL A 509 -35.16 3.53 9.26
CA VAL A 509 -35.18 4.93 8.79
C VAL A 509 -34.83 5.01 7.30
N GLU A 510 -33.79 4.30 6.84
CA GLU A 510 -33.43 4.25 5.42
C GLU A 510 -34.48 3.53 4.58
N CYS A 511 -35.08 2.43 5.06
CA CYS A 511 -36.16 1.71 4.38
C CYS A 511 -37.42 2.58 4.20
N LEU A 512 -37.82 3.31 5.24
CA LEU A 512 -38.94 4.26 5.18
C LEU A 512 -38.63 5.43 4.26
N SER A 513 -37.39 5.94 4.29
CA SER A 513 -36.93 6.99 3.37
C SER A 513 -36.96 6.51 1.91
N PHE A 514 -36.53 5.27 1.66
CA PHE A 514 -36.62 4.64 0.35
C PHE A 514 -38.08 4.49 -0.11
N TYR A 515 -38.96 3.98 0.76
CA TYR A 515 -40.39 3.86 0.46
C TYR A 515 -41.04 5.21 0.12
N PHE A 516 -40.78 6.23 0.94
CA PHE A 516 -41.23 7.60 0.69
C PHE A 516 -40.77 8.13 -0.68
N ILE A 517 -39.51 7.88 -1.04
CA ILE A 517 -38.96 8.30 -2.34
C ILE A 517 -39.62 7.57 -3.49
N LEU A 518 -39.86 6.26 -3.40
CA LEU A 518 -40.58 5.52 -4.44
C LEU A 518 -41.97 6.12 -4.67
N LEU A 519 -42.76 6.30 -3.60
CA LEU A 519 -44.09 6.93 -3.67
C LEU A 519 -44.04 8.36 -4.25
N SER A 520 -42.94 9.09 -4.02
CA SER A 520 -42.80 10.48 -4.46
C SER A 520 -42.26 10.62 -5.88
N ARG A 521 -41.39 9.71 -6.32
CA ARG A 521 -40.65 9.84 -7.58
C ARG A 521 -41.17 8.93 -8.67
N ASP A 522 -41.78 7.79 -8.36
CA ASP A 522 -42.35 6.89 -9.37
C ASP A 522 -43.77 7.31 -9.78
N THR A 523 -43.89 8.50 -10.39
CA THR A 523 -45.18 9.09 -10.76
C THR A 523 -45.94 8.31 -11.84
N ARG A 524 -45.26 7.40 -12.57
CA ARG A 524 -45.86 6.55 -13.59
C ARG A 524 -46.12 5.12 -13.07
N ASN A 525 -45.86 4.87 -11.79
CA ASN A 525 -46.00 3.57 -11.15
C ASN A 525 -45.27 2.44 -11.92
N LEU A 526 -44.07 2.71 -12.41
CA LEU A 526 -43.26 1.73 -13.16
C LEU A 526 -42.84 0.56 -12.29
N THR A 527 -42.59 0.82 -11.00
CA THR A 527 -42.20 -0.18 -10.01
C THR A 527 -43.38 -0.95 -9.43
N GLY A 528 -44.62 -0.48 -9.64
CA GLY A 528 -45.83 -1.03 -9.00
C GLY A 528 -46.02 -0.60 -7.54
N ILE A 529 -45.25 0.36 -7.03
CA ILE A 529 -45.30 0.79 -5.62
C ILE A 529 -46.64 1.40 -5.21
N SER A 530 -47.36 1.99 -6.18
CA SER A 530 -48.67 2.61 -5.96
C SER A 530 -49.82 1.60 -6.07
N ASP A 531 -49.53 0.33 -6.35
CA ASP A 531 -50.55 -0.71 -6.42
C ASP A 531 -51.16 -0.94 -5.03
N ALA A 532 -52.49 -0.99 -4.96
CA ALA A 532 -53.21 -1.12 -3.69
C ALA A 532 -52.78 -2.36 -2.88
N ASP A 533 -52.45 -3.46 -3.57
CA ASP A 533 -51.97 -4.68 -2.93
C ASP A 533 -50.56 -4.52 -2.36
N CYS A 534 -49.69 -3.75 -3.04
CA CYS A 534 -48.36 -3.43 -2.54
C CYS A 534 -48.45 -2.58 -1.27
N ILE A 535 -49.23 -1.49 -1.31
CA ILE A 535 -49.43 -0.60 -0.15
C ILE A 535 -49.98 -1.38 1.04
N LYS A 536 -51.02 -2.22 0.84
CA LYS A 536 -51.58 -3.06 1.90
C LYS A 536 -50.56 -4.06 2.46
N SER A 537 -49.72 -4.62 1.60
CA SER A 537 -48.67 -5.55 2.01
C SER A 537 -47.65 -4.85 2.92
N VAL A 538 -47.13 -3.69 2.51
CA VAL A 538 -46.15 -2.89 3.28
C VAL A 538 -46.76 -2.38 4.60
N GLU A 539 -48.02 -1.94 4.58
CA GLU A 539 -48.74 -1.53 5.79
C GLU A 539 -48.83 -2.68 6.79
N LYS A 540 -49.15 -3.89 6.31
CA LYS A 540 -49.27 -5.09 7.16
C LYS A 540 -47.92 -5.59 7.65
N SER A 541 -46.87 -5.56 6.82
CA SER A 541 -45.58 -6.20 7.12
C SER A 541 -44.60 -5.31 7.87
N LEU A 542 -44.73 -3.98 7.76
CA LEU A 542 -43.77 -3.05 8.34
C LEU A 542 -44.43 -1.87 9.06
N ILE A 543 -45.20 -1.04 8.36
CA ILE A 543 -45.63 0.27 8.90
C ILE A 543 -46.57 0.10 10.10
N GLY A 544 -47.59 -0.75 9.99
CA GLY A 544 -48.55 -1.01 11.06
C GLY A 544 -47.88 -1.54 12.34
N PRO A 545 -47.10 -2.64 12.29
CA PRO A 545 -46.38 -3.16 13.45
C PRO A 545 -45.40 -2.15 14.07
N LEU A 546 -44.67 -1.40 13.25
CA LEU A 546 -43.74 -0.38 13.72
C LEU A 546 -44.47 0.76 14.44
N ARG A 547 -45.59 1.25 13.88
CA ARG A 547 -46.41 2.31 14.49
C ARG A 547 -46.94 1.88 15.86
N ALA A 548 -47.46 0.66 15.97
CA ALA A 548 -47.95 0.11 17.24
C ALA A 548 -46.83 -0.01 18.29
N THR A 549 -45.65 -0.46 17.87
CA THR A 549 -44.49 -0.62 18.76
C THR A 549 -43.95 0.72 19.25
N LEU A 550 -43.85 1.73 18.36
CA LEU A 550 -43.44 3.08 18.75
C LEU A 550 -44.41 3.70 19.77
N GLN A 551 -45.72 3.57 19.56
CA GLN A 551 -46.73 4.04 20.51
C GLN A 551 -46.59 3.33 21.87
N TYR A 552 -46.33 2.03 21.87
CA TYR A 552 -46.08 1.27 23.10
C TYR A 552 -44.87 1.81 23.87
N TRP A 553 -43.72 2.01 23.21
CA TRP A 553 -42.52 2.54 23.87
C TRP A 553 -42.73 3.96 24.41
N MET A 554 -43.39 4.85 23.64
CA MET A 554 -43.73 6.21 24.10
C MET A 554 -44.65 6.20 25.32
N SER A 555 -45.66 5.33 25.33
CA SER A 555 -46.63 5.23 26.44
C SER A 555 -46.04 4.61 27.71
N SER A 556 -44.97 3.83 27.58
CA SER A 556 -44.32 3.12 28.68
C SER A 556 -43.35 4.01 29.49
N GLY A 557 -43.18 5.27 29.10
CA GLY A 557 -42.31 6.23 29.81
C GLY A 557 -40.82 5.88 29.73
N GLN A 558 -40.42 5.02 28.80
CA GLN A 558 -39.01 4.76 28.50
C GLN A 558 -38.46 6.00 27.77
N ASP A 559 -37.34 6.56 28.23
CA ASP A 559 -36.81 7.90 27.86
C ASP A 559 -36.99 8.24 26.36
N ALA A 560 -38.02 9.05 26.06
CA ALA A 560 -38.44 9.44 24.72
C ALA A 560 -37.54 10.50 24.05
N HIS A 561 -36.28 10.62 24.47
CA HIS A 561 -35.34 11.63 23.99
C HIS A 561 -34.19 11.05 23.14
N ASP A 562 -34.30 9.79 22.72
CA ASP A 562 -33.34 9.23 21.77
C ASP A 562 -33.64 9.74 20.34
N MET A 563 -32.62 10.35 19.72
CA MET A 563 -32.69 10.90 18.36
C MET A 563 -33.09 9.84 17.31
N SER A 564 -32.81 8.56 17.58
CA SER A 564 -33.13 7.45 16.68
C SER A 564 -34.64 7.18 16.61
N LEU A 565 -35.35 7.31 17.74
CA LEU A 565 -36.81 7.18 17.79
C LEU A 565 -37.50 8.35 17.09
N ALA A 566 -37.04 9.58 17.36
CA ALA A 566 -37.55 10.76 16.69
C ALA A 566 -37.37 10.69 15.16
N ALA A 567 -36.26 10.11 14.68
CA ALA A 567 -36.04 9.87 13.26
C ALA A 567 -37.03 8.87 12.66
N LEU A 568 -37.38 7.80 13.38
CA LEU A 568 -38.36 6.80 12.95
C LEU A 568 -39.78 7.39 12.89
N GLU A 569 -40.19 8.11 13.94
CA GLU A 569 -41.48 8.81 13.97
C GLU A 569 -41.63 9.76 12.79
N LEU A 570 -40.64 10.63 12.58
CA LEU A 570 -40.63 11.57 11.46
C LEU A 570 -40.66 10.86 10.10
N ALA A 571 -39.99 9.71 9.98
CA ALA A 571 -40.00 8.92 8.75
C ALA A 571 -41.38 8.33 8.45
N ILE A 572 -42.10 7.82 9.47
CA ILE A 572 -43.48 7.33 9.33
C ILE A 572 -44.42 8.47 8.97
N GLU A 573 -44.35 9.61 9.66
CA GLU A 573 -45.20 10.77 9.38
C GLU A 573 -45.08 11.24 7.92
N ARG A 574 -43.86 11.22 7.37
CA ARG A 574 -43.62 11.55 5.95
C ARG A 574 -44.28 10.56 5.01
N VAL A 575 -44.21 9.27 5.31
CA VAL A 575 -44.86 8.22 4.53
C VAL A 575 -46.38 8.37 4.60
N ASP A 576 -46.94 8.53 5.80
CA ASP A 576 -48.39 8.68 6.02
C ASP A 576 -48.93 9.93 5.30
N SER A 577 -48.22 11.05 5.40
CA SER A 577 -48.56 12.28 4.67
C SER A 577 -48.58 12.08 3.15
N LYS A 578 -47.63 11.29 2.63
CA LYS A 578 -47.57 11.01 1.20
C LYS A 578 -48.69 10.08 0.75
N LEU A 579 -48.97 9.02 1.50
CA LEU A 579 -50.07 8.09 1.23
C LEU A 579 -51.43 8.79 1.28
N ALA A 580 -51.64 9.71 2.22
CA ALA A 580 -52.87 10.49 2.31
C ALA A 580 -53.07 11.47 1.13
N SER A 581 -51.99 11.82 0.42
CA SER A 581 -52.02 12.72 -0.74
C SER A 581 -52.22 12.02 -2.09
N MET A 582 -52.12 10.69 -2.12
CA MET A 582 -52.34 9.84 -3.30
C MET A 582 -53.80 9.46 -3.42
#